data_AF-T1EJN3-F1
#
_entry.id   AF-T1EJN3-F1
#
_cell.length_a   1.000
_cell.length_b   1.000
_cell.length_c   1.000
_cell.angle_alpha   90.00
_cell.angle_beta   90.00
_cell.angle_gamma   90.00
#
_symmetry.space_group_name_H-M   'P 1'
#
loop_
_entity.id
_entity.type
_entity.pdbx_description
1 polymer ?
#
loop_
_entity_poly.entity_id
_entity_poly.type
_entity_poly.pdbx_seq_one_letter_code
_entity_poly.pdbx_strand_id
1 'polypeptide(L)'
;KSILNFVNHCIEEAENHQKLINMQKRLDKRAIEASTDPNLAEFKKLDLTRHRLIFDGPMTWKLSKNKQVDIHAILLEDFMVLLQKVPDSERLVLKAHN
;
A
#
# COMPACT_ATOMS: atom_id res chain seq x y z
N LYS A 1 6.28 24.70 22.65
CA LYS A 1 5.66 23.42 22.24
C LYS A 1 5.56 23.24 20.72
N SER A 2 5.53 24.31 19.91
CA SER A 2 5.45 24.21 18.44
C SER A 2 6.66 23.50 17.79
N ILE A 3 7.90 23.78 18.24
CA ILE A 3 9.10 23.16 17.67
C ILE A 3 9.15 21.65 17.93
N LEU A 4 8.79 21.19 19.14
CA LEU A 4 8.74 19.76 19.46
C LEU A 4 7.71 19.01 18.61
N ASN A 5 6.52 19.59 18.41
CA ASN A 5 5.51 19.00 17.56
C ASN A 5 5.95 18.97 16.09
N PHE A 6 6.63 20.03 15.62
CA PHE A 6 7.17 20.10 14.26
C PHE A 6 8.27 19.05 14.05
N VAL A 7 9.21 18.93 14.99
CA VAL A 7 10.28 17.93 14.93
C VAL A 7 9.71 16.52 14.96
N ASN A 8 8.76 16.23 15.85
CA ASN A 8 8.08 14.93 15.89
C ASN A 8 7.38 14.62 14.56
N HIS A 9 6.72 15.61 13.96
CA HIS A 9 6.06 15.43 12.66
C HIS A 9 7.07 15.15 11.54
N CYS A 10 8.18 15.89 11.47
CA CYS A 10 9.22 15.65 10.47
C CYS A 10 9.88 14.27 10.62
N ILE A 11 10.05 13.78 11.86
CA ILE A 11 10.57 12.44 12.12
C ILE A 11 9.59 11.38 11.60
N GLU A 12 8.31 11.51 11.95
CA GLU A 12 7.26 10.59 11.50
C GLU A 12 7.15 10.56 9.98
N GLU A 13 7.21 11.72 9.31
CA GLU A 13 7.21 11.78 7.85
C GLU A 13 8.44 11.14 7.22
N ALA A 14 9.63 11.36 7.79
CA ALA A 14 10.86 10.74 7.29
C ALA A 14 10.83 9.20 7.44
N GLU A 15 10.36 8.70 8.58
CA GLU A 15 10.17 7.26 8.83
C GLU A 15 9.15 6.66 7.88
N ASN A 16 8.00 7.33 7.70
CA ASN A 16 6.96 6.90 6.79
C ASN A 16 7.44 6.89 5.34
N HIS A 17 8.21 7.89 4.92
CA HIS A 17 8.82 7.92 3.59
C HIS A 17 9.80 6.76 3.38
N GLN A 18 10.65 6.47 4.38
CA GLN A 18 11.57 5.34 4.31
C GLN A 18 10.83 3.99 4.25
N LYS A 19 9.70 3.84 4.96
CA LYS A 19 8.83 2.67 4.84
C LYS A 19 8.25 2.54 3.44
N LEU A 20 7.75 3.63 2.85
CA LEU A 20 7.21 3.64 1.49
C LEU A 20 8.25 3.22 0.45
N ILE A 21 9.51 3.67 0.57
CA ILE A 21 10.61 3.21 -0.29
C ILE A 21 10.80 1.70 -0.19
N ASN A 22 10.78 1.14 1.03
CA ASN A 22 10.94 -0.29 1.25
C ASN A 22 9.75 -1.08 0.71
N MET A 23 8.52 -0.58 0.87
CA MET A 23 7.31 -1.19 0.32
C MET A 23 7.32 -1.15 -1.21
N GLN A 24 7.69 -0.03 -1.82
CA GLN A 24 7.81 0.12 -3.28
C GLN A 24 8.77 -0.90 -3.90
N LYS A 25 9.90 -1.17 -3.24
CA LYS A 25 10.88 -2.19 -3.69
C LYS A 25 10.35 -3.62 -3.63
N ARG A 26 9.43 -3.90 -2.70
CA ARG A 26 8.84 -5.24 -2.46
C ARG A 26 7.52 -5.45 -3.20
N LEU A 27 6.91 -4.38 -3.71
CA LEU A 27 5.66 -4.41 -4.45
C LEU A 27 5.85 -5.12 -5.80
N ASP A 28 5.12 -6.22 -6.01
CA ASP A 28 5.12 -6.91 -7.30
C ASP A 28 4.01 -6.34 -8.19
N LYS A 29 4.39 -5.50 -9.14
CA LYS A 29 3.47 -4.85 -10.07
C LYS A 29 3.07 -5.71 -11.27
N ARG A 30 3.65 -6.91 -11.44
CA ARG A 30 3.40 -7.76 -12.61
C ARG A 30 1.91 -8.06 -12.81
N ALA A 31 1.17 -8.22 -11.72
CA ALA A 31 -0.28 -8.45 -11.76
C ALA A 31 -1.06 -7.25 -12.33
N ILE A 32 -0.63 -6.02 -12.02
CA ILE A 32 -1.22 -4.78 -12.53
C ILE A 32 -0.80 -4.56 -13.97
N GLU A 33 0.49 -4.74 -14.28
CA GLU A 33 1.05 -4.56 -15.62
C GLU A 33 0.42 -5.48 -16.65
N ALA A 34 0.17 -6.74 -16.27
CA ALA A 34 -0.50 -7.75 -17.11
C ALA A 34 -2.02 -7.53 -17.25
N SER A 35 -2.64 -6.71 -16.39
CA SER A 35 -4.06 -6.41 -16.48
C SER A 35 -4.37 -5.49 -17.67
N THR A 36 -5.42 -5.83 -18.42
CA THR A 36 -5.99 -5.02 -19.50
C THR A 36 -7.11 -4.09 -19.02
N ASP A 37 -7.45 -4.12 -17.73
CA ASP A 37 -8.49 -3.28 -17.15
C ASP A 37 -8.07 -1.79 -17.20
N PRO A 38 -8.85 -0.91 -17.85
CA PRO A 38 -8.59 0.53 -17.89
C PRO A 38 -8.49 1.17 -16.50
N ASN A 39 -9.23 0.66 -15.51
CA ASN A 39 -9.18 1.16 -14.14
C ASN A 39 -7.84 0.82 -13.46
N LEU A 40 -7.13 -0.22 -13.94
CA LEU A 40 -5.80 -0.56 -13.43
C LEU A 40 -4.67 0.23 -14.12
N ALA A 41 -4.96 0.97 -15.20
CA ALA A 41 -3.95 1.71 -15.95
C ALA A 41 -3.28 2.83 -15.13
N GLU A 42 -4.03 3.49 -14.24
CA GLU A 42 -3.48 4.49 -13.31
C GLU A 42 -2.54 3.86 -12.28
N PHE A 43 -2.84 2.63 -11.84
CA PHE A 43 -2.01 1.89 -10.89
C PHE A 43 -0.72 1.33 -11.53
N LYS A 44 -0.61 1.23 -12.86
CA LYS A 44 0.66 0.87 -13.53
C LYS A 44 1.74 1.92 -13.26
N LYS A 45 1.34 3.19 -13.16
CA LYS A 45 2.23 4.33 -12.89
C LYS A 45 2.39 4.63 -11.39
N LEU A 46 1.82 3.80 -10.51
CA LEU A 46 1.80 4.03 -9.07
C LEU A 46 3.21 4.10 -8.49
N ASP A 47 3.52 5.18 -7.78
CA ASP A 47 4.77 5.33 -7.05
C ASP A 47 4.45 5.69 -5.60
N LEU A 48 4.50 4.69 -4.71
CA LEU A 48 4.17 4.86 -3.30
C LEU A 48 5.02 5.95 -2.63
N THR A 49 6.24 6.20 -3.12
CA THR A 49 7.17 7.17 -2.52
C THR A 49 6.76 8.63 -2.70
N ARG A 50 5.80 8.88 -3.60
CA ARG A 50 5.29 10.23 -3.91
C ARG A 50 4.05 10.61 -3.12
N HIS A 51 3.54 9.73 -2.26
CA HIS A 51 2.34 9.95 -1.48
C HIS A 51 2.64 9.89 0.01
N ARG A 52 1.82 10.55 0.82
CA ARG A 52 1.92 10.47 2.28
C ARG A 52 1.25 9.21 2.81
N LEU A 53 1.98 8.46 3.63
CA LEU A 53 1.44 7.30 4.35
C LEU A 53 0.59 7.76 5.54
N ILE A 54 -0.66 7.31 5.57
CA ILE A 54 -1.59 7.53 6.70
C ILE A 54 -1.63 6.31 7.60
N PHE A 55 -1.64 5.12 7.01
CA PHE A 55 -1.72 3.86 7.76
C PHE A 55 -1.09 2.71 6.98
N ASP A 56 -0.41 1.82 7.70
CA ASP A 56 0.00 0.51 7.21
C ASP A 56 -0.30 -0.57 8.24
N GLY A 57 -0.83 -1.72 7.82
CA GLY A 57 -1.11 -2.79 8.77
C GLY A 57 -1.81 -4.03 8.19
N PRO A 58 -1.78 -5.15 8.93
CA PRO A 58 -2.54 -6.34 8.56
C PRO A 58 -4.05 -6.09 8.71
N MET A 59 -4.84 -6.57 7.75
CA MET A 59 -6.30 -6.53 7.76
C MET A 59 -6.85 -7.85 7.23
N THR A 60 -8.04 -8.23 7.70
CA THR A 60 -8.79 -9.35 7.14
C THR A 60 -9.90 -8.81 6.24
N TRP A 61 -9.76 -9.01 4.93
CA TRP A 61 -10.77 -8.62 3.95
C TRP A 61 -11.83 -9.71 3.82
N LYS A 62 -13.05 -9.43 4.28
CA LYS A 62 -14.22 -10.28 4.06
C LYS A 62 -14.81 -10.02 2.67
N LEU A 63 -14.53 -10.91 1.72
CA LEU A 63 -15.06 -10.85 0.35
C LEU A 63 -16.51 -11.37 0.27
N SER A 64 -16.85 -12.37 1.10
CA SER A 64 -18.20 -12.91 1.22
C SER A 64 -18.40 -13.57 2.58
N LYS A 65 -19.63 -14.03 2.88
CA LYS A 65 -19.94 -14.74 4.15
C LYS A 65 -18.98 -15.90 4.45
N ASN A 66 -18.47 -16.57 3.40
CA ASN A 66 -17.61 -17.75 3.54
C ASN A 66 -16.18 -17.52 3.03
N LYS A 67 -15.82 -16.30 2.62
CA LYS A 67 -14.49 -16.01 2.06
C LYS A 67 -13.87 -14.79 2.73
N GLN A 68 -12.78 -15.03 3.44
CA GLN A 68 -11.94 -14.01 4.04
C GLN A 68 -10.51 -14.18 3.55
N VAL A 69 -9.81 -13.06 3.37
CA VAL A 69 -8.42 -13.05 2.91
C VAL A 69 -7.63 -12.11 3.79
N ASP A 70 -6.51 -12.59 4.33
CA ASP A 70 -5.58 -11.74 5.02
C ASP A 70 -4.75 -10.92 4.03
N ILE A 71 -4.74 -9.63 4.27
CA ILE A 71 -4.08 -8.63 3.45
C ILE A 71 -3.26 -7.70 4.34
N HIS A 72 -2.33 -6.99 3.72
CA HIS A 72 -1.68 -5.82 4.30
C HIS A 72 -2.25 -4.59 3.59
N ALA A 73 -2.93 -3.73 4.34
CA ALA A 73 -3.51 -2.51 3.82
C ALA A 73 -2.50 -1.36 3.99
N ILE A 74 -2.33 -0.58 2.92
CA ILE A 74 -1.58 0.67 2.93
C ILE A 74 -2.58 1.77 2.55
N LEU A 75 -2.85 2.67 3.47
CA LEU A 75 -3.65 3.86 3.24
C LEU A 75 -2.73 5.04 2.97
N LEU A 76 -2.81 5.56 1.76
CA LEU A 76 -2.18 6.81 1.36
C LEU A 76 -3.23 7.92 1.36
N GLU A 77 -2.79 9.17 1.25
CA GLU A 77 -3.71 10.31 1.24
C GLU A 77 -4.66 10.35 0.03
N ASP A 78 -4.23 9.83 -1.12
CA ASP A 78 -4.99 9.89 -2.37
C ASP A 78 -5.71 8.58 -2.70
N PHE A 79 -5.22 7.44 -2.19
CA PHE A 79 -5.77 6.12 -2.49
C PHE A 79 -5.35 5.08 -1.46
N MET A 80 -6.00 3.92 -1.52
CA MET A 80 -5.70 2.77 -0.67
C MET A 80 -5.18 1.62 -1.52
N VAL A 81 -4.11 0.98 -1.04
CA VAL A 81 -3.49 -0.18 -1.68
C VAL A 81 -3.67 -1.40 -0.79
N LEU A 82 -4.34 -2.43 -1.32
CA LEU A 82 -4.58 -3.68 -0.62
C LEU A 82 -3.67 -4.75 -1.18
N LEU A 83 -2.77 -5.24 -0.32
CA LEU A 83 -1.73 -6.16 -0.70
C LEU A 83 -2.00 -7.54 -0.13
N GLN A 84 -2.20 -8.53 -0.98
CA GLN A 84 -2.23 -9.91 -0.50
C GLN A 84 -0.80 -10.44 -0.37
N LYS A 85 -0.46 -11.00 0.80
CA LYS A 85 0.80 -11.70 1.00
C LYS A 85 0.72 -13.04 0.26
N VAL A 86 1.63 -13.28 -0.68
CA VAL A 86 1.71 -14.57 -1.37
C VAL A 86 2.27 -15.61 -0.38
N PRO A 87 1.61 -16.77 -0.16
CA PRO A 87 2.19 -17.85 0.63
C PRO A 87 3.57 -18.23 0.07
N ASP A 88 4.57 -18.41 0.92
CA ASP A 88 5.98 -18.67 0.54
C ASP A 88 6.70 -17.55 -0.26
N SER A 89 6.20 -16.31 -0.25
CA SER A 89 6.92 -15.18 -0.85
C SER A 89 6.71 -13.85 -0.10
N GLU A 90 7.72 -12.98 -0.10
CA GLU A 90 7.61 -11.63 0.46
C GLU A 90 6.84 -10.64 -0.44
N ARG A 91 6.26 -11.14 -1.55
CA ARG A 91 5.62 -10.34 -2.57
C ARG A 91 4.21 -9.91 -2.16
N LEU A 92 3.92 -8.65 -2.48
CA LEU A 92 2.68 -7.96 -2.21
C LEU A 92 1.94 -7.72 -3.52
N VAL A 93 0.71 -8.24 -3.66
CA VAL A 93 -0.11 -8.11 -4.88
C VAL A 93 -1.25 -7.13 -4.65
N LEU A 94 -1.32 -6.07 -5.45
CA LEU A 94 -2.39 -5.08 -5.43
C LEU A 94 -3.69 -5.68 -5.96
N LYS A 95 -4.77 -5.59 -5.17
CA LYS A 95 -6.12 -5.94 -5.61
C LYS A 95 -6.96 -4.68 -5.78
N ALA A 96 -7.39 -4.42 -7.01
CA ALA A 96 -8.47 -3.48 -7.32
C ALA A 96 -9.79 -4.25 -7.38
N HIS A 97 -10.86 -3.69 -6.80
CA HIS A 97 -12.20 -4.25 -6.86
C HIS A 97 -13.16 -3.14 -7.31
N ASN A 98 -14.00 -3.44 -8.31
CA ASN A 98 -15.11 -2.61 -8.74
C ASN A 98 -16.36 -2.94 -7.92
#